data_AF-A0A317E4Q4-F1
#
_entry.id   AF-A0A317E4Q4-F1
#
_cell.length_a   1.000
_cell.length_b   1.000
_cell.length_c   1.000
_cell.angle_alpha   90.00
_cell.angle_beta   90.00
_cell.angle_gamma   90.00
#
_symmetry.space_group_name_H-M   'P 1'
#
loop_
_entity.id
_entity.type
_entity.pdbx_description
1 polymer ?
#
loop_
_entity_poly.entity_id
_entity_poly.type
_entity_poly.pdbx_seq_one_letter_code
_entity_poly.pdbx_strand_id
1 'polypeptide(L)'
;MRHGEVDMATMIVHDTRLHGKTPLNYNFVMLVNGNRSVDSMIRVVASSARSRGRLSTLHIFCHGYEGHDNLGRQQTDLQEHGGFGLHLCKEGLDLYNVGKTRAWKGLIGRIVIFACAPADTAAGNEGTEGDGQRLCGELALWSGAEVIAARDTQYYHQVQASYSGGRKIKDTIDFGDWEGPVYSFSPQTGYPTQIAPSAFNMAHPTTI
;
A
#
# COMPACT_ATOMS: atom_id res chain seq x y z
N MET A 1 -12.21 10.77 33.72
CA MET A 1 -11.32 11.16 32.61
C MET A 1 -10.97 9.91 31.84
N ARG A 2 -11.48 9.75 30.61
CA ARG A 2 -11.04 8.65 29.74
C ARG A 2 -9.69 9.06 29.18
N HIS A 3 -8.67 8.21 29.32
CA HIS A 3 -7.39 8.40 28.66
C HIS A 3 -7.67 8.55 27.16
N GLY A 4 -7.46 9.77 26.66
CA GLY A 4 -7.63 10.09 25.26
C GLY A 4 -6.63 9.28 24.46
N GLU A 5 -7.14 8.37 23.64
CA GLU A 5 -6.40 7.83 22.51
C GLU A 5 -5.98 9.05 21.68
N VAL A 6 -4.67 9.37 21.70
CA VAL A 6 -4.13 10.44 20.88
C VAL A 6 -4.47 10.06 19.45
N ASP A 7 -5.32 10.85 18.79
CA ASP A 7 -5.75 10.59 17.43
C ASP A 7 -4.51 10.43 16.54
N MET A 8 -4.24 9.18 16.17
CA MET A 8 -2.95 8.74 15.66
C MET A 8 -2.89 9.09 14.17
N ALA A 9 -2.14 10.14 13.81
CA ALA A 9 -2.15 10.71 12.47
C ALA A 9 -1.93 9.68 11.34
N THR A 10 -2.90 9.60 10.43
CA THR A 10 -2.88 8.73 9.25
C THR A 10 -2.75 9.53 7.96
N MET A 11 -2.25 8.87 6.91
CA MET A 11 -2.16 9.46 5.57
C MET A 11 -2.50 8.42 4.50
N ILE A 12 -3.11 8.86 3.40
CA ILE A 12 -3.22 8.10 2.15
C ILE A 12 -2.29 8.73 1.11
N VAL A 13 -1.57 7.90 0.37
CA VAL A 13 -1.04 8.21 -0.96
C VAL A 13 -1.91 7.46 -1.97
N HIS A 14 -2.58 8.20 -2.85
CA HIS A 14 -3.48 7.64 -3.85
C HIS A 14 -2.99 7.99 -5.25
N ASP A 15 -2.61 6.97 -6.01
CA ASP A 15 -2.32 7.10 -7.44
C ASP A 15 -3.61 7.17 -8.24
N THR A 16 -3.84 8.27 -8.95
CA THR A 16 -5.13 8.55 -9.60
C THR A 16 -5.38 7.71 -10.86
N ARG A 17 -4.45 6.83 -11.25
CA ARG A 17 -4.73 5.76 -12.22
C ARG A 17 -5.63 4.67 -11.63
N LEU A 18 -5.66 4.56 -10.30
CA LEU A 18 -6.71 3.84 -9.58
C LEU A 18 -7.94 4.76 -9.48
N HIS A 19 -9.01 4.42 -10.17
CA HIS A 19 -10.15 5.33 -10.35
C HIS A 19 -11.01 5.45 -9.10
N GLY A 20 -11.37 6.67 -8.72
CA GLY A 20 -12.31 6.94 -7.63
C GLY A 20 -11.76 7.98 -6.66
N LYS A 21 -12.41 8.12 -5.51
CA LYS A 21 -12.04 9.05 -4.44
C LYS A 21 -11.65 8.29 -3.19
N THR A 22 -10.68 8.80 -2.46
CA THR A 22 -10.33 8.27 -1.15
C THR A 22 -11.44 8.51 -0.13
N PRO A 23 -11.62 7.62 0.87
CA PRO A 23 -12.52 7.88 1.99
C PRO A 23 -12.13 9.14 2.79
N LEU A 24 -13.11 9.80 3.43
CA LEU A 24 -12.90 11.07 4.16
C LEU A 24 -12.42 10.93 5.62
N ASN A 25 -12.38 9.72 6.15
CA ASN A 25 -11.98 9.43 7.54
C ASN A 25 -10.47 9.46 7.77
N TYR A 26 -9.69 9.90 6.77
CA TYR A 26 -8.24 10.03 6.86
C TYR A 26 -7.84 11.48 7.09
N ASN A 27 -6.80 11.69 7.90
CA ASN A 27 -6.37 13.05 8.22
C ASN A 27 -5.77 13.75 6.98
N PHE A 28 -5.07 13.01 6.12
CA PHE A 28 -4.36 13.57 4.96
C PHE A 28 -4.41 12.64 3.76
N VAL A 29 -4.60 13.24 2.58
CA VAL A 29 -4.58 12.53 1.30
C VAL A 29 -3.61 13.24 0.36
N MET A 30 -2.66 12.49 -0.18
CA MET A 30 -1.77 12.93 -1.24
C MET A 30 -2.14 12.22 -2.53
N LEU A 31 -2.56 13.00 -3.52
CA LEU A 31 -2.79 12.49 -4.87
C LEU A 31 -1.47 12.50 -5.67
N VAL A 32 -1.22 11.39 -6.36
CA VAL A 32 -0.09 11.20 -7.28
C VAL A 32 -0.58 10.56 -8.57
N ASN A 33 0.24 10.58 -9.62
CA ASN A 33 -0.03 9.94 -10.91
C ASN A 33 1.29 9.79 -11.69
N GLY A 34 1.20 9.36 -12.96
CA GLY A 34 2.35 9.20 -13.86
C GLY A 34 3.18 10.46 -14.15
N ASN A 35 2.79 11.65 -13.67
CA ASN A 35 3.57 12.88 -13.83
C ASN A 35 4.42 13.25 -12.61
N ARG A 36 4.12 12.70 -11.43
CA ARG A 36 4.86 12.99 -10.20
C ARG A 36 5.92 11.93 -9.98
N SER A 37 7.14 12.30 -9.61
CA SER A 37 8.19 11.32 -9.31
C SER A 37 8.01 10.65 -7.94
N VAL A 38 8.48 9.42 -7.81
CA VAL A 38 8.59 8.69 -6.54
C VAL A 38 9.37 9.51 -5.51
N ASP A 39 10.47 10.16 -5.91
CA ASP A 39 11.27 11.03 -5.02
C ASP A 39 10.47 12.24 -4.50
N SER A 40 9.59 12.83 -5.32
CA SER A 40 8.70 13.88 -4.86
C SER A 40 7.70 13.33 -3.84
N MET A 41 7.14 12.15 -4.07
CA MET A 41 6.18 11.52 -3.17
C MET A 41 6.82 11.18 -1.83
N ILE A 42 7.98 10.52 -1.83
CA ILE A 42 8.75 10.18 -0.63
C ILE A 42 9.05 11.41 0.20
N ARG A 43 9.52 12.51 -0.42
CA ARG A 43 9.83 13.77 0.30
C ARG A 43 8.60 14.39 0.95
N VAL A 44 7.46 14.42 0.26
CA VAL A 44 6.22 15.01 0.79
C VAL A 44 5.69 14.18 1.95
N VAL A 45 5.67 12.84 1.82
CA VAL A 45 5.27 11.94 2.91
C VAL A 45 6.17 12.13 4.13
N ALA A 46 7.49 12.15 3.96
CA ALA A 46 8.43 12.37 5.06
C ALA A 46 8.23 13.75 5.73
N SER A 47 8.02 14.80 4.94
CA SER A 47 7.73 16.14 5.46
C SER A 47 6.42 16.18 6.24
N SER A 48 5.37 15.52 5.72
CA SER A 48 4.08 15.40 6.38
C SER A 48 4.20 14.68 7.72
N ALA A 49 4.91 13.55 7.75
CA ALA A 49 5.13 12.79 8.97
C ALA A 49 5.92 13.59 10.01
N ARG A 50 7.00 14.28 9.62
CA ARG A 50 7.81 15.13 10.52
C ARG A 50 6.99 16.25 11.15
N SER A 51 6.17 16.95 10.37
CA SER A 51 5.37 18.04 10.91
C SER A 51 4.27 17.58 11.87
N ARG A 52 4.10 16.26 12.05
CA ARG A 52 3.15 15.62 12.97
C ARG A 52 3.86 14.79 14.05
N GLY A 53 5.19 14.85 14.11
CA GLY A 53 6.01 13.95 14.92
C GLY A 53 6.18 12.57 14.27
N ARG A 54 5.08 11.90 13.90
CA ARG A 54 5.07 10.69 13.05
C ARG A 54 3.69 10.42 12.46
N LEU A 55 3.64 9.54 11.45
CA LEU A 55 2.42 8.87 11.03
C LEU A 55 2.30 7.52 11.76
N SER A 56 1.11 7.20 12.24
CA SER A 56 0.79 5.85 12.71
C SER A 56 0.73 4.89 11.54
N THR A 57 -0.03 5.26 10.50
CA THR A 57 -0.26 4.45 9.32
C THR A 57 -0.24 5.31 8.05
N LEU A 58 0.51 4.84 7.06
CA LEU A 58 0.45 5.28 5.68
C LEU A 58 -0.30 4.22 4.86
N HIS A 59 -1.37 4.59 4.19
CA HIS A 59 -2.05 3.73 3.23
C HIS A 59 -1.62 4.11 1.82
N ILE A 60 -1.36 3.12 0.97
CA ILE A 60 -0.98 3.32 -0.43
C ILE A 60 -2.05 2.69 -1.30
N PHE A 61 -2.72 3.51 -2.11
CA PHE A 61 -3.72 3.07 -3.08
C PHE A 61 -3.14 3.24 -4.48
N CYS A 62 -2.91 2.14 -5.18
CA CYS A 62 -2.41 2.16 -6.56
C CYS A 62 -2.75 0.84 -7.27
N HIS A 63 -2.39 0.72 -8.55
CA HIS A 63 -2.32 -0.59 -9.19
C HIS A 63 -1.01 -1.30 -8.80
N GLY A 64 -0.97 -2.62 -8.91
CA GLY A 64 0.27 -3.38 -8.94
C GLY A 64 0.72 -3.61 -10.37
N TYR A 65 1.99 -3.95 -10.55
CA TYR A 65 2.45 -4.53 -11.81
C TYR A 65 2.27 -6.05 -11.76
N GLU A 66 1.38 -6.55 -12.62
CA GLU A 66 1.20 -7.97 -12.88
C GLU A 66 1.73 -8.28 -14.28
N GLY A 67 2.28 -9.48 -14.47
CA GLY A 67 2.88 -9.90 -15.73
C GLY A 67 2.94 -11.41 -15.87
N HIS A 68 3.18 -11.86 -17.10
CA HIS A 68 3.31 -13.28 -17.43
C HIS A 68 4.74 -13.82 -17.26
N ASP A 69 5.69 -13.00 -16.82
CA ASP A 69 7.11 -13.37 -16.86
C ASP A 69 7.49 -14.30 -15.70
N ASN A 70 8.15 -15.42 -16.02
CA ASN A 70 8.82 -16.30 -15.08
C ASN A 70 10.32 -16.15 -15.25
N LEU A 71 10.89 -15.22 -14.51
CA LEU A 71 12.25 -14.73 -14.74
C LEU A 71 13.32 -15.75 -14.32
N GLY A 72 13.09 -16.54 -13.27
CA GLY A 72 14.03 -17.59 -12.88
C GLY A 72 14.06 -18.76 -13.86
N ARG A 73 13.00 -18.96 -14.64
CA ARG A 73 12.94 -19.96 -15.72
C ARG A 73 13.21 -19.38 -17.11
N GLN A 74 13.27 -18.06 -17.25
CA GLN A 74 13.37 -17.35 -18.53
C GLN A 74 12.24 -17.74 -19.50
N GLN A 75 11.01 -17.78 -18.99
CA GLN A 75 9.81 -18.22 -19.71
C GLN A 75 8.65 -17.26 -19.46
N THR A 76 7.59 -17.44 -20.23
CA THR A 76 6.30 -16.78 -20.05
C THR A 76 5.28 -17.81 -19.56
N ASP A 77 4.65 -17.54 -18.43
CA ASP A 77 3.56 -18.33 -17.86
C ASP A 77 2.22 -17.94 -18.48
N LEU A 78 1.26 -18.87 -18.48
CA LEU A 78 -0.08 -18.63 -19.05
C LEU A 78 -0.94 -17.70 -18.18
N GLN A 79 -0.65 -17.61 -16.89
CA GLN A 79 -1.36 -16.77 -15.93
C GLN A 79 -0.50 -15.55 -15.61
N GLU A 80 -1.16 -14.41 -15.39
CA GLU A 80 -0.49 -13.23 -14.85
C GLU A 80 -0.25 -13.42 -13.35
N HIS A 81 0.90 -12.94 -12.90
CA HIS A 81 1.33 -12.98 -11.50
C HIS A 81 1.78 -11.59 -11.06
N GLY A 82 1.61 -11.31 -9.76
CA GLY A 82 1.99 -10.03 -9.17
C GLY A 82 3.46 -9.92 -8.81
N GLY A 83 3.76 -9.03 -7.86
CA GLY A 83 5.08 -8.90 -7.27
C GLY A 83 6.10 -8.04 -8.03
N PHE A 84 5.81 -7.61 -9.26
CA PHE A 84 6.75 -6.82 -10.08
C PHE A 84 6.88 -5.34 -9.69
N GLY A 85 6.15 -4.90 -8.67
CA GLY A 85 6.16 -3.52 -8.22
C GLY A 85 4.78 -2.90 -8.07
N LEU A 86 4.79 -1.62 -7.71
CA LEU A 86 3.60 -0.79 -7.60
C LEU A 86 3.59 0.21 -8.74
N HIS A 87 2.46 0.30 -9.45
CA HIS A 87 2.23 1.32 -10.47
C HIS A 87 1.89 2.66 -9.80
N LEU A 88 2.90 3.21 -9.13
CA LEU A 88 2.83 4.35 -8.23
C LEU A 88 3.77 5.44 -8.73
N CYS A 89 3.26 6.66 -8.90
CA CYS A 89 4.03 7.79 -9.45
C CYS A 89 4.53 7.51 -10.89
N LYS A 90 5.45 8.33 -11.40
CA LYS A 90 5.99 8.24 -12.76
C LYS A 90 6.80 6.96 -12.99
N GLU A 91 7.67 6.62 -12.05
CA GLU A 91 8.64 5.53 -12.21
C GLU A 91 8.09 4.16 -11.79
N GLY A 92 7.03 4.11 -10.98
CA GLY A 92 6.69 2.92 -10.21
C GLY A 92 7.56 2.79 -8.96
N LEU A 93 7.08 2.05 -7.96
CA LEU A 93 7.88 1.66 -6.80
C LEU A 93 8.20 0.17 -6.91
N ASP A 94 9.47 -0.18 -7.04
CA ASP A 94 9.96 -1.53 -7.33
C ASP A 94 11.25 -1.83 -6.55
N LEU A 95 11.84 -3.02 -6.74
CA LEU A 95 13.07 -3.42 -6.07
C LEU A 95 14.28 -2.52 -6.39
N TYR A 96 14.29 -1.83 -7.53
CA TYR A 96 15.40 -0.96 -7.92
C TYR A 96 15.40 0.36 -7.15
N ASN A 97 14.23 0.81 -6.72
CA ASN A 97 14.08 2.14 -6.13
C ASN A 97 13.44 2.16 -4.72
N VAL A 98 12.96 1.02 -4.20
CA VAL A 98 12.36 0.89 -2.86
C VAL A 98 13.28 1.38 -1.75
N GLY A 99 14.60 1.27 -1.91
CA GLY A 99 15.61 1.78 -0.97
C GLY A 99 15.48 3.28 -0.65
N LYS A 100 14.88 4.06 -1.54
CA LYS A 100 14.62 5.50 -1.34
C LYS A 100 13.66 5.76 -0.18
N THR A 101 12.83 4.78 0.19
CA THR A 101 11.91 4.88 1.33
C THR A 101 12.62 4.94 2.68
N ARG A 102 13.95 4.80 2.73
CA ARG A 102 14.77 5.10 3.92
C ARG A 102 14.53 6.49 4.51
N ALA A 103 14.07 7.44 3.71
CA ALA A 103 13.66 8.76 4.19
C ALA A 103 12.48 8.72 5.19
N TRP A 104 11.74 7.61 5.28
CA TRP A 104 10.61 7.40 6.19
C TRP A 104 10.99 6.76 7.53
N LYS A 105 12.26 6.35 7.71
CA LYS A 105 12.72 5.65 8.91
C LYS A 105 12.48 6.43 10.20
N GLY A 106 11.72 5.81 11.11
CA GLY A 106 11.28 6.42 12.38
C GLY A 106 10.15 7.43 12.25
N LEU A 107 9.63 7.67 11.04
CA LEU A 107 8.54 8.61 10.77
C LEU A 107 7.19 7.94 10.52
N ILE A 108 7.18 6.66 10.16
CA ILE A 108 5.98 5.90 9.84
C ILE A 108 5.99 4.61 10.66
N GLY A 109 4.90 4.33 11.39
CA GLY A 109 4.77 3.08 12.14
C GLY A 109 4.42 1.89 11.26
N ARG A 110 3.44 2.07 10.36
CA ARG A 110 2.90 1.05 9.47
C ARG A 110 2.63 1.60 8.07
N ILE A 111 2.80 0.75 7.07
CA ILE A 111 2.40 0.95 5.68
C ILE A 111 1.41 -0.15 5.31
N VAL A 112 0.27 0.21 4.74
CA VAL A 112 -0.73 -0.75 4.25
C VAL A 112 -0.91 -0.52 2.75
N ILE A 113 -0.72 -1.56 1.96
CA ILE A 113 -0.75 -1.49 0.49
C ILE A 113 -2.06 -2.10 -0.01
N PHE A 114 -2.84 -1.30 -0.72
CA PHE A 114 -4.00 -1.75 -1.48
C PHE A 114 -3.69 -1.62 -2.97
N ALA A 115 -3.31 -2.74 -3.57
CA ALA A 115 -2.87 -2.84 -4.97
C ALA A 115 -3.10 -4.27 -5.51
N CYS A 116 -2.88 -4.45 -6.80
CA CYS A 116 -2.91 -5.77 -7.44
C CYS A 116 -1.69 -6.60 -7.00
N ALA A 117 -1.94 -7.68 -6.28
CA ALA A 117 -0.97 -8.73 -5.92
C ALA A 117 0.43 -8.25 -5.47
N PRO A 118 0.54 -7.25 -4.57
CA PRO A 118 1.82 -6.63 -4.21
C PRO A 118 2.78 -7.58 -3.47
N ALA A 119 2.25 -8.57 -2.76
CA ALA A 119 3.03 -9.56 -2.03
C ALA A 119 3.06 -10.94 -2.71
N ASP A 120 2.65 -11.03 -3.98
CA ASP A 120 2.77 -12.27 -4.74
C ASP A 120 4.23 -12.58 -5.08
N THR A 121 4.59 -13.85 -4.98
CA THR A 121 5.86 -14.37 -5.48
C THR A 121 5.53 -15.70 -6.14
N ALA A 122 5.31 -15.67 -7.45
CA ALA A 122 5.04 -16.87 -8.22
C ALA A 122 6.27 -17.80 -8.27
N ALA A 123 6.02 -19.10 -8.40
CA ALA A 123 7.08 -20.09 -8.41
C ALA A 123 8.06 -19.87 -9.57
N GLY A 124 9.35 -19.69 -9.26
CA GLY A 124 10.39 -19.33 -10.22
C GLY A 124 10.74 -17.84 -10.23
N ASN A 125 9.99 -16.99 -9.53
CA ASN A 125 10.32 -15.58 -9.35
C ASN A 125 10.98 -15.27 -8.00
N GLU A 126 11.24 -16.27 -7.16
CA GLU A 126 11.97 -16.07 -5.91
C GLU A 126 13.37 -15.46 -6.17
N GLY A 127 13.65 -14.33 -5.52
CA GLY A 127 14.89 -13.58 -5.68
C GLY A 127 15.02 -12.75 -6.97
N THR A 128 14.02 -12.76 -7.87
CA THR A 128 14.01 -11.96 -9.09
C THR A 128 13.33 -10.60 -8.87
N GLU A 129 13.10 -9.84 -9.94
CA GLU A 129 12.29 -8.61 -9.89
C GLU A 129 10.78 -8.85 -9.74
N GLY A 130 10.31 -10.08 -9.97
CA GLY A 130 8.92 -10.50 -9.72
C GLY A 130 8.67 -11.06 -8.32
N ASP A 131 9.60 -10.84 -7.38
CA ASP A 131 9.48 -11.29 -5.99
C ASP A 131 8.78 -10.23 -5.12
N GLY A 132 7.44 -10.28 -5.06
CA GLY A 132 6.64 -9.33 -4.29
C GLY A 132 6.85 -9.43 -2.78
N GLN A 133 7.08 -10.63 -2.25
CA GLN A 133 7.44 -10.79 -0.84
C GLN A 133 8.78 -10.11 -0.54
N ARG A 134 9.78 -10.24 -1.42
CA ARG A 134 11.03 -9.51 -1.28
C ARG A 134 10.81 -8.00 -1.39
N LEU A 135 10.00 -7.52 -2.34
CA LEU A 135 9.68 -6.09 -2.46
C LEU A 135 9.09 -5.52 -1.17
N CYS A 136 8.08 -6.20 -0.62
CA CYS A 136 7.41 -5.78 0.61
C CYS A 136 8.35 -5.90 1.84
N GLY A 137 9.20 -6.92 1.89
CA GLY A 137 10.23 -7.08 2.90
C GLY A 137 11.29 -5.97 2.84
N GLU A 138 11.79 -5.63 1.65
CA GLU A 138 12.73 -4.53 1.45
C GLU A 138 12.08 -3.18 1.79
N LEU A 139 10.81 -2.97 1.42
CA LEU A 139 10.07 -1.78 1.83
C LEU A 139 10.02 -1.66 3.36
N ALA A 140 9.75 -2.76 4.08
CA ALA A 140 9.72 -2.75 5.54
C ALA A 140 11.10 -2.42 6.14
N LEU A 141 12.17 -3.04 5.63
CA LEU A 141 13.54 -2.82 6.08
C LEU A 141 14.02 -1.38 5.84
N TRP A 142 13.79 -0.86 4.64
CA TRP A 142 14.24 0.48 4.25
C TRP A 142 13.44 1.56 4.98
N SER A 143 12.11 1.47 4.95
CA SER A 143 11.24 2.44 5.61
C SER A 143 11.27 2.35 7.14
N GLY A 144 11.69 1.21 7.69
CA GLY A 144 11.61 0.93 9.13
C GLY A 144 10.18 0.84 9.68
N ALA A 145 9.18 0.70 8.80
CA ALA A 145 7.78 0.52 9.15
C ALA A 145 7.34 -0.94 8.96
N GLU A 146 6.35 -1.39 9.73
CA GLU A 146 5.61 -2.62 9.39
C GLU A 146 4.93 -2.44 8.03
N VAL A 147 5.05 -3.41 7.12
CA VAL A 147 4.34 -3.37 5.83
C VAL A 147 3.27 -4.45 5.83
N ILE A 148 2.06 -4.11 5.41
CA ILE A 148 0.95 -5.05 5.24
C ILE A 148 0.50 -5.04 3.78
N ALA A 149 0.44 -6.22 3.20
CA ALA A 149 0.12 -6.41 1.80
C ALA A 149 -0.48 -7.81 1.58
N ALA A 150 -1.41 -7.91 0.64
CA ALA A 150 -1.97 -9.18 0.22
C ALA A 150 -1.19 -9.80 -0.95
N ARG A 151 -1.23 -11.13 -1.00
CA ARG A 151 -0.71 -11.89 -2.13
C ARG A 151 -1.57 -11.71 -3.37
N ASP A 152 -2.88 -11.76 -3.23
CA ASP A 152 -3.79 -11.77 -4.38
C ASP A 152 -4.19 -10.34 -4.77
N THR A 153 -4.72 -10.19 -5.98
CA THR A 153 -5.19 -8.89 -6.48
C THR A 153 -6.34 -8.34 -5.65
N GLN A 154 -6.12 -7.13 -5.13
CA GLN A 154 -7.13 -6.41 -4.37
C GLN A 154 -8.06 -5.66 -5.31
N TYR A 155 -9.28 -6.17 -5.45
CA TYR A 155 -10.31 -5.53 -6.24
C TYR A 155 -10.94 -4.40 -5.45
N TYR A 156 -11.49 -3.42 -6.16
CA TYR A 156 -12.19 -2.33 -5.51
C TYR A 156 -13.44 -1.96 -6.28
N HIS A 157 -14.37 -1.37 -5.55
CA HIS A 157 -15.62 -0.86 -6.06
C HIS A 157 -15.71 0.64 -5.81
N GLN A 158 -16.40 1.33 -6.72
CA GLN A 158 -16.77 2.72 -6.55
C GLN A 158 -18.16 2.77 -5.92
N VAL A 159 -18.22 3.19 -4.66
CA VAL A 159 -19.45 3.20 -3.87
C VAL A 159 -19.88 4.62 -3.51
N GLN A 160 -21.16 4.78 -3.16
CA GLN A 160 -21.63 5.98 -2.50
C GLN A 160 -21.38 5.87 -0.99
N ALA A 161 -20.39 6.59 -0.49
CA ALA A 161 -20.06 6.63 0.93
C ALA A 161 -20.90 7.68 1.66
N SER A 162 -21.41 7.32 2.84
CA SER A 162 -22.06 8.25 3.77
C SER A 162 -21.16 8.50 4.98
N TYR A 163 -21.07 9.74 5.42
CA TYR A 163 -20.25 10.16 6.56
C TYR A 163 -21.08 10.87 7.62
N SER A 164 -20.50 11.04 8.81
CA SER A 164 -21.10 11.84 9.87
C SER A 164 -21.46 13.25 9.38
N GLY A 165 -22.58 13.77 9.84
CA GLY A 165 -23.14 15.05 9.35
C GLY A 165 -23.87 14.95 8.01
N GLY A 166 -24.21 13.73 7.53
CA GLY A 166 -25.05 13.52 6.35
C GLY A 166 -24.35 13.77 5.02
N ARG A 167 -23.02 13.97 5.03
CA ARG A 167 -22.23 14.15 3.81
C ARG A 167 -22.18 12.85 3.02
N LYS A 168 -22.51 12.92 1.74
CA LYS A 168 -22.44 11.79 0.80
C LYS A 168 -21.39 12.06 -0.28
N ILE A 169 -20.54 11.07 -0.56
CA ILE A 169 -19.57 11.13 -1.66
C ILE A 169 -19.80 9.97 -2.60
N LYS A 170 -20.03 10.30 -3.88
CA LYS A 170 -20.05 9.33 -4.97
C LYS A 170 -18.63 8.96 -5.39
N ASP A 171 -18.50 7.73 -5.88
CA ASP A 171 -17.29 7.13 -6.44
C ASP A 171 -16.16 6.99 -5.42
N THR A 172 -16.51 6.71 -4.17
CA THR A 172 -15.51 6.42 -3.13
C THR A 172 -14.96 5.02 -3.34
N ILE A 173 -13.64 4.87 -3.29
CA ILE A 173 -12.96 3.58 -3.39
C ILE A 173 -13.25 2.78 -2.12
N ASP A 174 -13.77 1.57 -2.32
CA ASP A 174 -13.94 0.55 -1.29
C ASP A 174 -13.28 -0.74 -1.77
N PHE A 175 -12.24 -1.16 -1.07
CA PHE A 175 -11.53 -2.43 -1.33
C PHE A 175 -12.25 -3.63 -0.72
N GLY A 176 -13.28 -3.43 0.10
CA GLY A 176 -13.97 -4.54 0.75
C GLY A 176 -13.06 -5.31 1.72
N ASP A 177 -13.27 -6.62 1.78
CA ASP A 177 -12.41 -7.56 2.51
C ASP A 177 -11.16 -7.89 1.69
N TRP A 178 -10.04 -8.17 2.37
CA TRP A 178 -8.82 -8.58 1.67
C TRP A 178 -9.01 -9.85 0.85
N GLU A 179 -8.49 -9.84 -0.37
CA GLU A 179 -8.41 -11.03 -1.22
C GLU A 179 -7.15 -11.85 -0.91
N GLY A 180 -7.33 -13.14 -0.67
CA GLY A 180 -6.25 -14.10 -0.49
C GLY A 180 -5.46 -13.95 0.83
N PRO A 181 -4.30 -14.62 0.93
CA PRO A 181 -3.41 -14.49 2.08
C PRO A 181 -2.88 -13.07 2.24
N VAL A 182 -2.90 -12.57 3.48
CA VAL A 182 -2.34 -11.26 3.86
C VAL A 182 -1.10 -11.48 4.71
N TYR A 183 -0.06 -10.70 4.45
CA TYR A 183 1.21 -10.77 5.15
C TYR A 183 1.52 -9.45 5.87
N SER A 184 2.09 -9.55 7.06
CA SER A 184 2.80 -8.47 7.73
C SER A 184 4.31 -8.72 7.60
N PHE A 185 5.06 -7.73 7.15
CA PHE A 185 6.50 -7.77 6.97
C PHE A 185 7.17 -6.95 8.07
N SER A 186 8.10 -7.59 8.78
CA SER A 186 8.81 -6.96 9.90
C SER A 186 9.78 -5.88 9.43
N PRO A 187 9.83 -4.69 10.07
CA PRO A 187 10.84 -3.68 9.77
C PRO A 187 12.25 -4.05 10.24
N GLN A 188 12.41 -5.13 11.02
CA GLN A 188 13.69 -5.61 11.51
C GLN A 188 14.31 -6.67 10.59
N THR A 189 13.48 -7.57 10.06
CA THR A 189 13.96 -8.73 9.28
C THR A 189 13.51 -8.72 7.83
N GLY A 190 12.46 -7.96 7.49
CA GLY A 190 11.79 -8.02 6.19
C GLY A 190 11.02 -9.33 5.95
N TYR A 191 11.01 -10.27 6.90
CA TYR A 191 10.33 -11.55 6.69
C TYR A 191 8.81 -11.42 6.83
N PRO A 192 8.04 -12.11 5.97
CA PRO A 192 6.59 -12.15 6.04
C PRO A 192 6.12 -13.03 7.19
N THR A 193 5.06 -12.59 7.86
CA THR A 193 4.21 -13.40 8.73
C THR A 193 2.80 -13.33 8.20
N GLN A 194 2.19 -14.47 7.87
CA GLN A 194 0.80 -14.49 7.45
C GLN A 194 -0.10 -14.10 8.63
N ILE A 195 -1.06 -13.22 8.38
CA ILE A 195 -1.96 -12.64 9.37
C ILE A 195 -3.42 -12.83 8.97
N ALA A 196 -4.32 -12.74 9.94
CA ALA A 196 -5.75 -12.76 9.66
C ALA A 196 -6.17 -11.44 8.97
N PRO A 197 -6.91 -11.49 7.85
CA PRO A 197 -7.37 -10.31 7.11
C PRO A 197 -8.08 -9.25 7.96
N SER A 198 -8.95 -9.68 8.88
CA SER A 198 -9.83 -8.81 9.65
C SER A 198 -9.13 -7.84 10.60
N ALA A 199 -7.82 -8.00 10.82
CA ALA A 199 -7.06 -7.13 11.70
C ALA A 199 -6.75 -5.74 11.08
N PHE A 200 -6.93 -5.57 9.76
CA PHE A 200 -6.45 -4.37 9.04
C PHE A 200 -7.41 -3.86 7.96
N ASN A 201 -8.68 -4.23 8.01
CA ASN A 201 -9.67 -3.65 7.09
C ASN A 201 -9.67 -2.12 7.24
N MET A 202 -9.78 -1.42 6.11
CA MET A 202 -10.15 -0.02 6.17
C MET A 202 -11.47 0.10 6.91
N ALA A 203 -11.65 1.13 7.72
CA ALA A 203 -12.97 1.45 8.23
C ALA A 203 -13.88 1.69 7.03
N HIS A 204 -14.76 0.74 6.74
CA HIS A 204 -15.72 0.85 5.65
C HIS A 204 -16.52 2.14 5.87
N PRO A 205 -16.68 2.99 4.84
CA PRO A 205 -17.67 4.03 4.92
C PRO A 205 -19.01 3.35 5.21
N THR A 206 -19.65 3.71 6.32
CA THR A 206 -20.92 3.10 6.71
C THR A 206 -21.94 3.34 5.60
N THR A 207 -22.30 2.27 4.90
CA THR A 207 -23.46 2.24 4.01
C THR A 207 -24.70 2.27 4.89
N ILE A 208 -25.44 3.39 4.84
CA ILE A 208 -26.78 3.52 5.42
C ILE A 208 -27.78 3.40 4.28
#